data_AF-A0A7C6PEE6-F1
#
_entry.id   AF-A0A7C6PEE6-F1
#
_cell.length_a   1.000
_cell.length_b   1.000
_cell.length_c   1.000
_cell.angle_alpha   90.00
_cell.angle_beta   90.00
_cell.angle_gamma   90.00
#
_symmetry.space_group_name_H-M   'P 1'
#
loop_
_entity.id
_entity.type
_entity.pdbx_description
1 polymer ?
#
loop_
_entity_poly.entity_id
_entity_poly.type
_entity_poly.pdbx_seq_one_letter_code
_entity_poly.pdbx_strand_id
1 'polypeptide(L)'
;KMYAKATPTVKKGFEGSTSKKLNQIVRKIRQQDREYNDKLTDLESAQLNAMELMANMLGGHLIIDSEGGNIYIANSPNIEDATEYWQWGLGGFVHYKDGVIDTGVTADGSIVAYLVNAGIVTADMVKTGILQSQDGQTWINLNNGHFNLGNIKYDQNGFKILVHDRTLEDSLDEKINRGDLSVSAENRLYQSKTEIPLRFNEGYSGELQLFRNAFHPYYKVTSSGNGISLFGNFPNSQYAEDLSGEEVTISLDISADENGTIEIDGEEFDLVENKWTRVYITKIFPSTNTSNIRVRTLYSKGHSRDIVYGNNLIDNLTTDLNLIYYRNLQVQKGKIPTVHTLTPEEIEEYNSRNRSEIKQLVDSISLMVRKDEMMSELTMLSDEISSKVSQGQVISEINQTPEQVRISADKIKLEGAVTANDNFKILEDGSIEAKNADITGKMTATSGAIGGFNIGSRLTSGSGSNSISISGSDTAGFIWAGGDWNSAVFRLHRSGRIEATNANISGTVTSQNADISGKVTATSGKIGGYNISGNNLVGN
;
A
#
# COMPACT_ATOMS: atom_id res chain seq x y z
N LYS A 1 148.26 -20.84 27.63
CA LYS A 1 148.85 -20.39 28.92
C LYS A 1 147.71 -20.00 29.85
N MET A 2 147.70 -20.55 31.08
CA MET A 2 146.76 -20.27 32.18
C MET A 2 146.83 -18.81 32.68
N TYR A 3 145.79 -18.28 33.32
CA TYR A 3 145.67 -18.10 34.79
C TYR A 3 144.35 -17.41 35.20
N ALA A 4 143.87 -17.75 36.41
CA ALA A 4 142.60 -17.39 37.06
C ALA A 4 142.79 -16.39 38.22
N LYS A 5 141.68 -15.82 38.76
CA LYS A 5 141.43 -15.59 40.22
C LYS A 5 140.03 -15.00 40.55
N ALA A 6 139.56 -15.17 41.79
CA ALA A 6 138.15 -15.21 42.24
C ALA A 6 137.75 -14.27 43.44
N THR A 7 136.43 -13.96 43.54
CA THR A 7 135.44 -13.77 44.69
C THR A 7 135.73 -12.94 45.98
N PRO A 8 134.72 -12.35 46.72
CA PRO A 8 133.79 -13.03 47.71
C PRO A 8 132.37 -12.39 48.03
N THR A 9 131.64 -12.99 49.01
CA THR A 9 130.16 -12.99 49.33
C THR A 9 129.81 -12.63 50.80
N VAL A 10 128.62 -12.06 51.18
CA VAL A 10 127.96 -12.04 52.56
C VAL A 10 126.45 -11.61 52.46
N LYS A 11 125.52 -11.70 53.45
CA LYS A 11 124.71 -12.77 54.10
C LYS A 11 123.41 -12.11 54.68
N LYS A 12 122.37 -12.88 55.04
CA LYS A 12 120.92 -12.54 55.26
C LYS A 12 120.50 -12.24 56.73
N GLY A 13 119.43 -11.46 56.99
CA GLY A 13 118.76 -11.27 58.30
C GLY A 13 117.24 -10.91 58.19
N PHE A 14 116.41 -11.28 59.18
CA PHE A 14 114.91 -11.30 59.17
C PHE A 14 114.28 -10.31 60.20
N GLU A 15 113.11 -9.69 59.90
CA GLU A 15 112.25 -8.93 60.84
C GLU A 15 110.74 -9.28 60.75
N GLY A 16 110.03 -9.14 61.88
CA GLY A 16 108.77 -9.82 62.26
C GLY A 16 107.41 -9.19 61.86
N SER A 17 106.34 -9.92 62.23
CA SER A 17 104.99 -9.96 61.64
C SER A 17 104.09 -8.71 61.79
N THR A 18 104.25 -7.89 62.84
CA THR A 18 103.28 -6.83 63.17
C THR A 18 103.45 -5.56 62.33
N SER A 19 104.69 -5.18 61.97
CA SER A 19 104.94 -4.02 61.08
C SER A 19 104.51 -4.30 59.63
N LYS A 20 104.52 -5.57 59.21
CA LYS A 20 104.01 -6.00 57.90
C LYS A 20 102.51 -5.78 57.78
N LYS A 21 101.73 -6.06 58.83
CA LYS A 21 100.27 -5.84 58.82
C LYS A 21 99.91 -4.36 58.78
N LEU A 22 100.58 -3.50 59.56
CA LEU A 22 100.31 -2.06 59.56
C LEU A 22 100.67 -1.41 58.21
N ASN A 23 101.81 -1.79 57.63
CA ASN A 23 102.22 -1.32 56.30
C ASN A 23 101.31 -1.86 55.18
N GLN A 24 100.73 -3.06 55.34
CA GLN A 24 99.74 -3.59 54.41
C GLN A 24 98.42 -2.82 54.46
N ILE A 25 97.97 -2.40 55.65
CA ILE A 25 96.73 -1.62 55.80
C ILE A 25 96.91 -0.21 55.22
N VAL A 26 98.01 0.48 55.53
CA VAL A 26 98.30 1.82 54.96
C VAL A 26 98.50 1.76 53.44
N ARG A 27 99.08 0.68 52.90
CA ARG A 27 99.13 0.46 51.45
C ARG A 27 97.76 0.22 50.84
N LYS A 28 96.87 -0.50 51.52
CA LYS A 28 95.50 -0.75 51.04
C LYS A 28 94.65 0.52 51.02
N ILE A 29 94.75 1.38 52.04
CA ILE A 29 94.03 2.66 52.07
C ILE A 29 94.53 3.59 50.96
N ARG A 30 95.86 3.71 50.77
CA ARG A 30 96.45 4.49 49.66
C ARG A 30 96.26 3.85 48.27
N GLN A 31 95.87 2.57 48.20
CA GLN A 31 95.46 1.92 46.95
C GLN A 31 93.99 2.19 46.67
N GLN A 32 93.13 2.12 47.70
CA GLN A 32 91.70 2.44 47.54
C GLN A 32 91.45 3.92 47.24
N ASP A 33 92.15 4.86 47.87
CA ASP A 33 92.00 6.30 47.56
C ASP A 33 92.51 6.66 46.15
N ARG A 34 93.47 5.88 45.61
CA ARG A 34 93.90 6.00 44.21
C ARG A 34 92.94 5.30 43.25
N GLU A 35 92.48 4.09 43.55
CA GLU A 35 91.50 3.37 42.73
C GLU A 35 90.13 4.05 42.67
N TYR A 36 89.71 4.78 43.72
CA TYR A 36 88.41 5.47 43.73
C TYR A 36 88.47 6.79 42.96
N ASN A 37 89.56 7.56 43.10
CA ASN A 37 89.75 8.77 42.29
C ASN A 37 90.06 8.43 40.83
N ASP A 38 90.85 7.39 40.54
CA ASP A 38 91.12 6.96 39.16
C ASP A 38 89.85 6.44 38.46
N LYS A 39 88.94 5.74 39.17
CA LYS A 39 87.67 5.24 38.59
C LYS A 39 86.61 6.30 38.34
N LEU A 40 86.60 7.41 39.10
CA LEU A 40 85.71 8.54 38.81
C LEU A 40 86.17 9.28 37.54
N THR A 41 87.49 9.46 37.37
CA THR A 41 88.06 10.04 36.15
C THR A 41 87.98 9.11 34.93
N ASP A 42 88.09 7.79 35.08
CA ASP A 42 88.11 6.87 33.93
C ASP A 42 86.75 6.63 33.29
N LEU A 43 85.64 6.68 34.05
CA LEU A 43 84.30 6.48 33.48
C LEU A 43 83.87 7.70 32.65
N GLU A 44 84.07 8.90 33.21
CA GLU A 44 83.85 10.16 32.51
C GLU A 44 84.81 10.28 31.33
N SER A 45 86.09 9.92 31.47
CA SER A 45 87.06 9.94 30.36
C SER A 45 86.80 8.86 29.30
N ALA A 46 86.23 7.72 29.67
CA ALA A 46 85.84 6.67 28.72
C ALA A 46 84.55 7.03 27.98
N GLN A 47 83.61 7.68 28.65
CA GLN A 47 82.43 8.28 28.02
C GLN A 47 82.84 9.46 27.12
N LEU A 48 83.74 10.33 27.58
CA LEU A 48 84.31 11.44 26.81
C LEU A 48 85.09 10.92 25.59
N ASN A 49 85.95 9.90 25.76
CA ASN A 49 86.66 9.29 24.63
C ASN A 49 85.70 8.57 23.69
N ALA A 50 84.68 7.87 24.17
CA ALA A 50 83.69 7.22 23.31
C ALA A 50 82.87 8.25 22.53
N MET A 51 82.50 9.36 23.17
CA MET A 51 81.80 10.48 22.54
C MET A 51 82.70 11.26 21.58
N GLU A 52 83.98 11.50 21.91
CA GLU A 52 84.98 12.05 21.01
C GLU A 52 85.27 11.11 19.84
N LEU A 53 85.25 9.79 20.03
CA LEU A 53 85.42 8.82 18.95
C LEU A 53 84.21 8.83 18.01
N MET A 54 83.00 8.91 18.57
CA MET A 54 81.75 9.03 17.82
C MET A 54 81.65 10.38 17.09
N ALA A 55 82.10 11.46 17.71
CA ALA A 55 82.15 12.78 17.11
C ALA A 55 83.22 12.83 16.00
N ASN A 56 84.42 12.29 16.23
CA ASN A 56 85.50 12.24 15.24
C ASN A 56 85.24 11.30 14.05
N MET A 57 84.34 10.31 14.15
CA MET A 57 83.93 9.50 12.98
C MET A 57 83.09 10.27 11.96
N LEU A 58 82.54 11.44 12.32
CA LEU A 58 81.69 12.28 11.46
C LEU A 58 82.11 13.77 11.42
N GLY A 59 83.14 14.18 12.17
CA GLY A 59 83.63 15.56 12.21
C GLY A 59 82.97 16.47 13.27
N GLY A 60 82.47 15.90 14.37
CA GLY A 60 81.90 16.62 15.50
C GLY A 60 82.87 16.85 16.67
N HIS A 61 82.57 17.84 17.49
CA HIS A 61 83.24 18.21 18.73
C HIS A 61 82.29 18.00 19.91
N LEU A 62 82.77 17.36 20.98
CA LEU A 62 82.05 17.26 22.23
C LEU A 62 82.29 18.51 23.08
N ILE A 63 81.21 19.16 23.51
CA ILE A 63 81.26 20.32 24.40
C ILE A 63 80.37 20.00 25.61
N ILE A 64 80.95 20.08 26.81
CA ILE A 64 80.23 19.84 28.06
C ILE A 64 80.06 21.18 28.78
N ASP A 65 78.81 21.61 28.95
CA ASP A 65 78.46 22.73 29.80
C ASP A 65 78.13 22.21 31.21
N SER A 66 79.15 22.23 32.08
CA SER A 66 79.04 21.79 33.46
C SER A 66 78.17 22.70 34.34
N GLU A 67 77.96 23.96 33.95
CA GLU A 67 77.13 24.91 34.72
C GLU A 67 75.65 24.78 34.34
N GLY A 68 75.33 24.65 33.05
CA GLY A 68 73.97 24.49 32.54
C GLY A 68 73.49 23.04 32.47
N GLY A 69 74.37 22.06 32.67
CA GLY A 69 74.05 20.64 32.65
C GLY A 69 73.70 20.11 31.25
N ASN A 70 74.18 20.78 30.20
CA ASN A 70 73.96 20.39 28.80
C ASN A 70 75.20 19.73 28.20
N ILE A 71 74.96 18.75 27.35
CA ILE A 71 75.98 18.06 26.55
C ILE A 71 75.71 18.38 25.09
N TYR A 72 76.72 18.87 24.37
CA TYR A 72 76.61 19.19 22.95
C TYR A 72 77.55 18.34 22.10
N ILE A 73 77.10 17.94 20.93
CA ILE A 73 77.93 17.38 19.84
C ILE A 73 77.76 18.28 18.64
N ALA A 74 78.75 19.11 18.34
CA ALA A 74 78.66 20.21 17.37
C ALA A 74 79.67 20.09 16.23
N ASN A 75 79.41 20.69 15.07
CA ASN A 75 80.37 20.74 13.96
C ASN A 75 81.50 21.79 14.12
N SER A 76 81.55 22.48 15.26
CA SER A 76 82.57 23.49 15.62
C SER A 76 83.03 23.26 17.07
N PRO A 77 84.31 23.54 17.41
CA PRO A 77 84.80 23.41 18.79
C PRO A 77 84.18 24.41 19.77
N ASN A 78 83.56 25.48 19.26
CA ASN A 78 82.82 26.45 20.05
C ASN A 78 81.35 26.43 19.64
N ILE A 79 80.45 26.33 20.61
CA ILE A 79 79.01 26.23 20.37
C ILE A 79 78.45 27.50 19.73
N GLU A 80 79.02 28.67 20.04
CA GLU A 80 78.61 29.95 19.45
C GLU A 80 78.90 30.04 17.95
N ASP A 81 79.88 29.28 17.47
CA ASP A 81 80.30 29.23 16.07
C ASP A 81 79.71 28.01 15.33
N ALA A 82 78.93 27.16 16.01
CA ALA A 82 78.39 25.94 15.44
C ALA A 82 77.13 26.22 14.60
N THR A 83 77.07 25.67 13.39
CA THR A 83 75.88 25.72 12.55
C THR A 83 75.02 24.46 12.67
N GLU A 84 75.57 23.35 13.16
CA GLU A 84 74.83 22.09 13.32
C GLU A 84 75.32 21.38 14.59
N TYR A 85 74.41 21.07 15.51
CA TYR A 85 74.74 20.44 16.78
C TYR A 85 73.59 19.62 17.39
N TRP A 86 73.92 18.56 18.11
CA TRP A 86 73.01 17.86 19.02
C TRP A 86 73.18 18.41 20.43
N GLN A 87 72.09 18.67 21.13
CA GLN A 87 72.07 19.07 22.53
C GLN A 87 71.28 18.04 23.35
N TRP A 88 71.86 17.58 24.46
CA TRP A 88 71.20 16.78 25.47
C TRP A 88 71.25 17.48 26.83
N GLY A 89 70.09 17.64 27.48
CA GLY A 89 69.99 18.20 28.81
C GLY A 89 68.57 18.09 29.38
N LEU A 90 68.28 18.85 30.45
CA LEU A 90 66.93 18.87 31.06
C LEU A 90 65.82 19.32 30.09
N GLY A 91 66.17 20.03 29.02
CA GLY A 91 65.25 20.46 27.96
C GLY A 91 64.89 19.38 26.93
N GLY A 92 65.58 18.23 26.93
CA GLY A 92 65.38 17.15 25.98
C GLY A 92 66.66 16.76 25.21
N PHE A 93 66.47 15.98 24.14
CA PHE A 93 67.51 15.59 23.18
C PHE A 93 67.14 16.11 21.79
N VAL A 94 67.86 17.12 21.31
CA VAL A 94 67.45 17.91 20.14
C VAL A 94 68.63 18.16 19.19
N HIS A 95 68.39 17.99 17.90
CA HIS A 95 69.25 18.41 16.81
C HIS A 95 68.90 19.83 16.38
N TYR A 96 69.91 20.68 16.30
CA TYR A 96 69.83 22.03 15.77
C TYR A 96 70.61 22.13 14.47
N LYS A 97 70.00 22.81 13.49
CA LYS A 97 70.61 23.15 12.21
C LYS A 97 70.30 24.60 11.88
N ASP A 98 71.36 25.39 11.63
CA ASP A 98 71.30 26.83 11.39
C ASP A 98 70.51 27.59 12.47
N GLY A 99 70.62 27.13 13.73
CA GLY A 99 69.95 27.71 14.89
C GLY A 99 68.47 27.33 15.06
N VAL A 100 67.91 26.45 14.22
CA VAL A 100 66.52 25.96 14.31
C VAL A 100 66.51 24.49 14.70
N ILE A 101 65.51 24.08 15.48
CA ILE A 101 65.28 22.67 15.82
C ILE A 101 64.89 21.91 14.55
N ASP A 102 65.69 20.92 14.17
CA ASP A 102 65.48 20.06 13.01
C ASP A 102 64.74 18.77 13.40
N THR A 103 65.20 18.10 14.46
CA THR A 103 64.53 16.92 15.04
C THR A 103 64.87 16.74 16.52
N GLY A 104 63.96 16.22 17.34
CA GLY A 104 64.26 15.97 18.75
C GLY A 104 63.08 15.51 19.59
N VAL A 105 63.41 15.04 20.79
CA VAL A 105 62.45 14.75 21.86
C VAL A 105 62.63 15.82 22.93
N THR A 106 61.59 16.62 23.14
CA THR A 106 61.60 17.71 24.13
C THR A 106 61.25 17.17 25.52
N ALA A 107 61.55 17.93 26.57
CA ALA A 107 61.34 17.54 27.97
C ALA A 107 59.88 17.20 28.32
N ASP A 108 58.91 17.71 27.56
CA ASP A 108 57.48 17.42 27.74
C ASP A 108 57.03 16.12 27.04
N GLY A 109 57.95 15.41 26.39
CA GLY A 109 57.69 14.17 25.64
C GLY A 109 57.26 14.38 24.19
N SER A 110 57.16 15.62 23.71
CA SER A 110 56.83 15.91 22.31
C SER A 110 58.00 15.55 21.40
N ILE A 111 57.67 14.92 20.27
CA ILE A 111 58.60 14.67 19.17
C ILE A 111 58.44 15.80 18.15
N VAL A 112 59.51 16.55 17.90
CA VAL A 112 59.60 17.53 16.82
C VAL A 112 60.40 16.87 15.72
N ALA A 113 59.83 16.68 14.53
CA ALA A 113 60.55 16.13 13.39
C ALA A 113 59.83 16.49 12.09
N TYR A 114 60.59 16.74 11.02
CA TYR A 114 60.03 16.90 9.67
C TYR A 114 59.57 15.56 9.07
N LEU A 115 60.29 14.47 9.38
CA LEU A 115 59.98 13.12 8.91
C LEU A 115 60.18 12.11 10.05
N VAL A 116 59.17 11.27 10.29
CA VAL A 116 59.26 10.16 11.25
C VAL A 116 59.19 8.85 10.46
N ASN A 117 60.32 8.16 10.32
CA ASN A 117 60.37 6.81 9.76
C ASN A 117 60.16 5.79 10.89
N ALA A 118 58.91 5.39 11.12
CA ALA A 118 58.53 4.42 12.13
C ALA A 118 57.77 3.25 11.49
N GLY A 119 58.01 2.03 11.95
CA GLY A 119 57.27 0.86 11.48
C GLY A 119 55.80 0.88 11.93
N ILE A 120 55.55 1.25 13.18
CA ILE A 120 54.20 1.40 13.76
C ILE A 120 54.18 2.69 14.57
N VAL A 121 53.15 3.51 14.37
CA VAL A 121 52.82 4.68 15.19
C VAL A 121 51.50 4.39 15.89
N THR A 122 51.50 4.28 17.20
CA THR A 122 50.28 4.14 18.02
C THR A 122 49.95 5.49 18.63
N ALA A 123 48.76 6.01 18.36
CA ALA A 123 48.26 7.27 18.91
C ALA A 123 46.75 7.19 19.08
N ASP A 124 46.23 7.80 20.15
CA ASP A 124 44.77 7.95 20.35
C ASP A 124 44.15 8.89 19.30
N MET A 125 44.94 9.85 18.78
CA MET A 125 44.50 10.84 17.80
C MET A 125 45.64 11.24 16.87
N VAL A 126 45.36 11.25 15.56
CA VAL A 126 46.26 11.79 14.53
C VAL A 126 45.58 13.00 13.88
N LYS A 127 46.20 14.18 14.01
CA LYS A 127 45.77 15.41 13.32
C LYS A 127 46.74 15.68 12.17
N THR A 128 46.28 15.48 10.94
CA THR A 128 47.06 15.70 9.72
C THR A 128 46.14 16.16 8.59
N GLY A 129 46.70 16.46 7.41
CA GLY A 129 45.93 16.66 6.20
C GLY A 129 45.48 15.33 5.60
N ILE A 130 46.41 14.60 4.96
CA ILE A 130 46.12 13.35 4.26
C ILE A 130 46.91 12.21 4.90
N LEU A 131 46.21 11.16 5.32
CA LEU A 131 46.82 9.86 5.61
C LEU A 131 46.82 9.05 4.32
N GLN A 132 47.99 8.68 3.81
CA GLN A 132 48.13 8.04 2.49
C GLN A 132 49.08 6.84 2.57
N SER A 133 48.76 5.78 1.82
CA SER A 133 49.65 4.63 1.60
C SER A 133 50.86 5.02 0.76
N GLN A 134 51.96 4.29 0.89
CA GLN A 134 53.21 4.60 0.17
C GLN A 134 53.06 4.60 -1.35
N ASP A 135 52.16 3.78 -1.90
CA ASP A 135 51.84 3.69 -3.32
C ASP A 135 50.78 4.72 -3.78
N GLY A 136 50.25 5.52 -2.86
CA GLY A 136 49.22 6.52 -3.09
C GLY A 136 47.82 5.98 -3.38
N GLN A 137 47.62 4.66 -3.39
CA GLN A 137 46.35 4.02 -3.80
C GLN A 137 45.26 4.13 -2.73
N THR A 138 45.65 4.21 -1.46
CA THR A 138 44.74 4.34 -0.32
C THR A 138 45.02 5.64 0.41
N TRP A 139 44.00 6.45 0.67
CA TRP A 139 44.13 7.67 1.45
C TRP A 139 42.83 8.12 2.12
N ILE A 140 42.97 8.87 3.20
CA ILE A 140 41.88 9.58 3.89
C ILE A 140 42.31 11.04 4.05
N ASN A 141 41.52 11.96 3.52
CA ASN A 141 41.73 13.39 3.66
C ASN A 141 40.88 13.93 4.81
N LEU A 142 41.54 14.24 5.92
CA LEU A 142 40.90 14.69 7.16
C LEU A 142 40.45 16.16 7.09
N ASN A 143 40.84 16.91 6.05
CA ASN A 143 40.42 18.31 5.87
C ASN A 143 39.03 18.43 5.23
N ASN A 144 38.61 17.47 4.40
CA ASN A 144 37.35 17.55 3.65
C ASN A 144 36.49 16.27 3.70
N GLY A 145 36.96 15.20 4.35
CA GLY A 145 36.23 13.94 4.48
C GLY A 145 36.26 13.04 3.25
N HIS A 146 36.97 13.41 2.18
CA HIS A 146 37.17 12.54 1.03
C HIS A 146 38.10 11.37 1.38
N PHE A 147 37.88 10.21 0.75
CA PHE A 147 38.74 9.05 0.94
C PHE A 147 38.76 8.15 -0.29
N ASN A 148 39.83 7.37 -0.41
CA ASN A 148 39.97 6.26 -1.34
C ASN A 148 40.53 5.07 -0.56
N LEU A 149 39.75 4.01 -0.42
CA LEU A 149 40.15 2.75 0.24
C LEU A 149 40.23 1.61 -0.79
N GLY A 150 40.69 1.92 -2.02
CA GLY A 150 40.71 0.98 -3.14
C GLY A 150 39.34 0.90 -3.81
N ASN A 151 38.55 -0.13 -3.48
CA ASN A 151 37.24 -0.34 -4.10
C ASN A 151 36.13 0.54 -3.51
N ILE A 152 36.41 1.26 -2.41
CA ILE A 152 35.43 2.17 -1.78
C ILE A 152 36.01 3.57 -1.81
N LYS A 153 35.34 4.51 -2.48
CA LYS A 153 35.83 5.88 -2.67
C LYS A 153 34.73 6.89 -2.38
N TYR A 154 35.10 8.02 -1.79
CA TYR A 154 34.25 9.20 -1.66
C TYR A 154 35.03 10.41 -2.13
N ASP A 155 34.59 11.01 -3.24
CA ASP A 155 35.20 12.19 -3.84
C ASP A 155 34.13 13.24 -4.20
N GLN A 156 34.52 14.27 -4.96
CA GLN A 156 33.64 15.33 -5.44
C GLN A 156 32.44 14.85 -6.27
N ASN A 157 32.47 13.61 -6.77
CA ASN A 157 31.38 12.96 -7.51
C ASN A 157 30.52 12.04 -6.64
N GLY A 158 30.74 12.01 -5.31
CA GLY A 158 29.97 11.21 -4.37
C GLY A 158 30.65 9.89 -3.97
N PHE A 159 29.85 9.00 -3.38
CA PHE A 159 30.30 7.72 -2.81
C PHE A 159 30.19 6.61 -3.86
N LYS A 160 31.28 5.85 -4.05
CA LYS A 160 31.40 4.78 -5.07
C LYS A 160 31.92 3.50 -4.44
N ILE A 161 31.29 2.38 -4.80
CA ILE A 161 31.77 1.03 -4.53
C ILE A 161 32.05 0.35 -5.87
N LEU A 162 33.28 -0.15 -6.04
CA LEU A 162 33.69 -0.95 -7.19
C LEU A 162 33.59 -2.45 -6.88
N VAL A 163 33.01 -3.19 -7.81
CA VAL A 163 32.95 -4.66 -7.81
C VAL A 163 33.58 -5.14 -9.12
N HIS A 164 34.74 -5.80 -9.05
CA HIS A 164 35.52 -6.22 -10.23
C HIS A 164 35.86 -5.05 -11.19
N ASP A 165 36.43 -3.97 -10.65
CA ASP A 165 36.90 -2.79 -11.39
C ASP A 165 35.80 -1.98 -12.12
N ARG A 166 34.52 -2.24 -11.82
CA ARG A 166 33.36 -1.47 -12.31
C ARG A 166 32.56 -0.93 -11.15
N THR A 167 31.92 0.22 -11.31
CA THR A 167 30.97 0.70 -10.31
C THR A 167 29.74 -0.21 -10.30
N LEU A 168 29.03 -0.28 -9.17
CA LEU A 168 27.72 -0.96 -9.13
C LEU A 168 26.77 -0.38 -10.19
N GLU A 169 26.79 0.93 -10.39
CA GLU A 169 26.00 1.65 -11.40
C GLU A 169 26.32 1.15 -12.82
N ASP A 170 27.60 1.08 -13.20
CA ASP A 170 28.03 0.57 -14.51
C ASP A 170 27.65 -0.91 -14.69
N SER A 171 27.75 -1.71 -13.63
CA SER A 171 27.38 -3.14 -13.66
C SER A 171 25.86 -3.35 -13.77
N LEU A 172 25.06 -2.43 -13.24
CA LEU A 172 23.60 -2.42 -13.37
C LEU A 172 23.21 -1.99 -14.79
N ASP A 173 23.82 -0.91 -15.29
CA ASP A 173 23.57 -0.40 -16.63
C ASP A 173 23.98 -1.38 -17.72
N GLU A 174 25.07 -2.13 -17.56
CA GLU A 174 25.43 -3.17 -18.53
C GLU A 174 24.44 -4.34 -18.52
N LYS A 175 23.91 -4.74 -17.35
CA LYS A 175 22.87 -5.79 -17.26
C LYS A 175 21.54 -5.34 -17.86
N ILE A 176 21.19 -4.05 -17.70
CA ILE A 176 20.00 -3.45 -18.29
C ILE A 176 20.16 -3.34 -19.81
N ASN A 177 21.32 -2.85 -20.29
CA ASN A 177 21.58 -2.62 -21.71
C ASN A 177 21.91 -3.90 -22.51
N ARG A 178 22.38 -4.98 -21.87
CA ARG A 178 22.53 -6.30 -22.51
C ARG A 178 21.21 -7.07 -22.69
N GLY A 179 20.08 -6.50 -22.27
CA GLY A 179 18.75 -7.10 -22.49
C GLY A 179 18.41 -8.24 -21.54
N ASP A 180 19.25 -8.54 -20.54
CA ASP A 180 18.95 -9.55 -19.51
C ASP A 180 17.89 -9.05 -18.50
N LEU A 181 17.63 -7.73 -18.46
CA LEU A 181 16.60 -7.09 -17.66
C LEU A 181 15.95 -5.94 -18.45
N SER A 182 15.02 -6.28 -19.33
CA SER A 182 14.30 -5.32 -20.17
C SER A 182 12.94 -4.98 -19.54
N VAL A 183 12.95 -4.15 -18.49
CA VAL A 183 11.71 -3.71 -17.82
C VAL A 183 11.12 -2.50 -18.54
N SER A 184 10.51 -2.71 -19.70
CA SER A 184 9.63 -1.71 -20.32
C SER A 184 8.35 -2.38 -20.81
N ALA A 185 7.23 -1.63 -20.74
CA ALA A 185 5.93 -2.10 -21.23
C ALA A 185 5.94 -2.45 -22.73
N GLU A 186 6.96 -2.01 -23.46
CA GLU A 186 7.16 -2.18 -24.90
C GLU A 186 7.66 -3.59 -25.28
N ASN A 187 8.10 -4.41 -24.32
CA ASN A 187 8.52 -5.80 -24.58
C ASN A 187 7.37 -6.81 -24.55
N ARG A 188 6.12 -6.37 -24.39
CA ARG A 188 4.93 -7.23 -24.31
C ARG A 188 4.24 -7.30 -25.67
N LEU A 189 4.49 -8.38 -26.40
CA LEU A 189 4.07 -8.56 -27.80
C LEU A 189 2.66 -9.14 -27.92
N TYR A 190 2.23 -9.97 -26.96
CA TYR A 190 0.87 -10.50 -26.89
C TYR A 190 0.51 -10.94 -25.47
N GLN A 191 -0.72 -10.65 -25.03
CA GLN A 191 -1.30 -11.18 -23.79
C GLN A 191 -2.78 -11.47 -24.02
N SER A 192 -3.22 -12.70 -23.71
CA SER A 192 -4.63 -13.07 -23.84
C SER A 192 -5.11 -13.95 -22.70
N LYS A 193 -6.27 -13.61 -22.15
CA LYS A 193 -6.98 -14.37 -21.12
C LYS A 193 -8.03 -15.32 -21.68
N THR A 194 -8.59 -15.02 -22.86
CA THR A 194 -9.79 -15.73 -23.38
C THR A 194 -9.75 -16.09 -24.86
N GLU A 195 -8.65 -15.77 -25.54
CA GLU A 195 -8.40 -16.13 -26.94
C GLU A 195 -7.00 -16.76 -27.03
N ILE A 196 -6.88 -17.94 -26.43
CA ILE A 196 -5.67 -18.73 -26.47
C ILE A 196 -5.98 -19.91 -27.41
N PRO A 197 -5.60 -19.84 -28.70
CA PRO A 197 -6.14 -20.70 -29.74
C PRO A 197 -5.39 -22.05 -29.82
N LEU A 198 -5.19 -22.74 -28.69
CA LEU A 198 -4.57 -24.06 -28.71
C LEU A 198 -5.49 -25.10 -29.39
N ARG A 199 -4.88 -26.04 -30.10
CA ARG A 199 -5.54 -27.11 -30.85
C ARG A 199 -4.82 -28.42 -30.63
N PHE A 200 -5.54 -29.55 -30.74
CA PHE A 200 -4.92 -30.87 -30.62
C PHE A 200 -4.03 -31.18 -31.83
N ASN A 201 -2.83 -31.68 -31.56
CA ASN A 201 -1.93 -32.23 -32.57
C ASN A 201 -2.51 -33.47 -33.25
N GLU A 202 -2.02 -33.81 -34.44
CA GLU A 202 -2.43 -35.03 -35.15
C GLU A 202 -2.21 -36.28 -34.28
N GLY A 203 -3.23 -37.14 -34.19
CA GLY A 203 -3.20 -38.34 -33.34
C GLY A 203 -3.75 -38.14 -31.91
N TYR A 204 -4.01 -36.90 -31.49
CA TYR A 204 -4.61 -36.56 -30.21
C TYR A 204 -6.03 -36.00 -30.40
N SER A 205 -6.93 -36.32 -29.48
CA SER A 205 -8.32 -35.84 -29.52
C SER A 205 -8.86 -35.61 -28.11
N GLY A 206 -9.82 -34.70 -28.01
CA GLY A 206 -10.37 -34.28 -26.73
C GLY A 206 -11.36 -33.12 -26.85
N GLU A 207 -11.75 -32.57 -25.71
CA GLU A 207 -12.62 -31.39 -25.63
C GLU A 207 -11.83 -30.20 -25.04
N LEU A 208 -12.07 -29.01 -25.59
CA LEU A 208 -11.48 -27.76 -25.13
C LEU A 208 -12.61 -26.76 -24.89
N GLN A 209 -12.84 -26.43 -23.62
CA GLN A 209 -13.96 -25.60 -23.19
C GLN A 209 -13.47 -24.34 -22.46
N LEU A 210 -13.99 -23.17 -22.86
CA LEU A 210 -13.67 -21.89 -22.24
C LEU A 210 -14.67 -21.52 -21.14
N PHE A 211 -14.16 -21.26 -19.94
CA PHE A 211 -14.96 -20.83 -18.79
C PHE A 211 -14.82 -19.31 -18.57
N ARG A 212 -15.67 -18.52 -19.25
CA ARG A 212 -15.63 -17.04 -19.18
C ARG A 212 -16.14 -16.44 -17.87
N ASN A 213 -17.01 -17.16 -17.14
CA ASN A 213 -17.69 -16.65 -15.94
C ASN A 213 -16.89 -16.87 -14.63
N ALA A 214 -15.69 -17.44 -14.71
CA ALA A 214 -14.82 -17.64 -13.55
C ALA A 214 -14.09 -16.33 -13.19
N PHE A 215 -13.74 -16.16 -11.90
CA PHE A 215 -12.98 -14.99 -11.41
C PHE A 215 -11.64 -14.78 -12.17
N HIS A 216 -11.04 -15.89 -12.63
CA HIS A 216 -9.97 -15.89 -13.63
C HIS A 216 -10.41 -16.80 -14.78
N PRO A 217 -10.69 -16.29 -16.00
CA PRO A 217 -11.02 -17.13 -17.14
C PRO A 217 -9.92 -18.15 -17.43
N TYR A 218 -10.33 -19.37 -17.79
CA TYR A 218 -9.41 -20.45 -18.15
C TYR A 218 -10.05 -21.37 -19.18
N TYR A 219 -9.19 -22.12 -19.86
CA TYR A 219 -9.59 -23.24 -20.70
C TYR A 219 -9.45 -24.54 -19.93
N LYS A 220 -10.46 -25.40 -20.03
CA LYS A 220 -10.39 -26.79 -19.59
C LYS A 220 -10.15 -27.66 -20.80
N VAL A 221 -9.15 -28.53 -20.72
CA VAL A 221 -8.82 -29.49 -21.77
C VAL A 221 -8.96 -30.89 -21.22
N THR A 222 -9.76 -31.73 -21.87
CA THR A 222 -9.89 -33.15 -21.55
C THR A 222 -9.42 -33.99 -22.73
N SER A 223 -8.59 -35.00 -22.47
CA SER A 223 -8.17 -36.00 -23.47
C SER A 223 -9.12 -37.19 -23.50
N SER A 224 -9.22 -37.84 -24.66
CA SER A 224 -9.91 -39.13 -24.82
C SER A 224 -9.06 -40.36 -24.48
N GLY A 225 -7.93 -40.20 -23.77
CA GLY A 225 -7.20 -41.30 -23.12
C GLY A 225 -5.75 -41.53 -23.55
N ASN A 226 -5.18 -40.67 -24.41
CA ASN A 226 -3.79 -40.78 -24.88
C ASN A 226 -2.92 -39.60 -24.41
N GLY A 227 -3.20 -39.02 -23.23
CA GLY A 227 -2.58 -37.77 -22.79
C GLY A 227 -3.02 -36.57 -23.63
N ILE A 228 -2.45 -35.40 -23.37
CA ILE A 228 -2.79 -34.15 -24.06
C ILE A 228 -1.57 -33.70 -24.86
N SER A 229 -1.78 -33.42 -26.15
CA SER A 229 -0.79 -32.76 -27.02
C SER A 229 -1.46 -31.64 -27.77
N LEU A 230 -1.00 -30.42 -27.54
CA LEU A 230 -1.56 -29.20 -28.12
C LEU A 230 -0.51 -28.41 -28.88
N PHE A 231 -0.92 -27.73 -29.94
CA PHE A 231 -0.13 -26.69 -30.62
C PHE A 231 -0.91 -25.37 -30.59
N GLY A 232 -0.18 -24.26 -30.66
CA GLY A 232 -0.75 -22.92 -30.70
C GLY A 232 -0.16 -22.10 -31.83
N ASN A 233 -0.98 -21.52 -32.68
CA ASN A 233 -0.52 -20.54 -33.68
C ASN A 233 -0.52 -19.13 -33.11
N PHE A 234 0.20 -18.22 -33.79
CA PHE A 234 0.05 -16.80 -33.51
C PHE A 234 -1.42 -16.36 -33.68
N PRO A 235 -1.95 -15.57 -32.74
CA PRO A 235 -3.28 -15.00 -32.84
C PRO A 235 -3.38 -14.08 -34.05
N ASN A 236 -4.55 -14.04 -34.71
CA ASN A 236 -4.84 -13.09 -35.77
C ASN A 236 -4.93 -11.67 -35.17
N SER A 237 -3.81 -10.95 -35.09
CA SER A 237 -3.76 -9.57 -34.59
C SER A 237 -3.19 -8.64 -35.65
N GLN A 238 -3.89 -7.53 -35.91
CA GLN A 238 -3.37 -6.43 -36.74
C GLN A 238 -2.26 -5.63 -36.06
N TYR A 239 -2.03 -5.89 -34.76
CA TYR A 239 -1.02 -5.24 -33.93
C TYR A 239 0.17 -6.16 -33.64
N ALA A 240 0.24 -7.35 -34.25
CA ALA A 240 1.38 -8.25 -34.07
C ALA A 240 2.62 -7.67 -34.77
N GLU A 241 3.65 -7.38 -33.99
CA GLU A 241 4.97 -6.96 -34.49
C GLU A 241 5.67 -8.12 -35.20
N ASP A 242 6.51 -7.83 -36.20
CA ASP A 242 7.36 -8.86 -36.81
C ASP A 242 8.43 -9.29 -35.82
N LEU A 243 8.42 -10.57 -35.44
CA LEU A 243 9.38 -11.17 -34.49
C LEU A 243 10.51 -11.92 -35.19
N SER A 244 10.67 -11.74 -36.51
CA SER A 244 11.67 -12.42 -37.31
C SER A 244 13.09 -12.09 -36.83
N GLY A 245 13.83 -13.10 -36.36
CA GLY A 245 15.19 -12.96 -35.86
C GLY A 245 15.30 -12.46 -34.42
N GLU A 246 14.17 -12.16 -33.76
CA GLU A 246 14.12 -11.73 -32.37
C GLU A 246 14.00 -12.94 -31.42
N GLU A 247 14.60 -12.82 -30.24
CA GLU A 247 14.49 -13.83 -29.17
C GLU A 247 13.26 -13.54 -28.30
N VAL A 248 12.34 -14.50 -28.24
CA VAL A 248 11.02 -14.33 -27.64
C VAL A 248 10.77 -15.40 -26.58
N THR A 249 10.39 -14.97 -25.38
CA THR A 249 9.84 -15.84 -24.34
C THR A 249 8.32 -15.95 -24.48
N ILE A 250 7.82 -17.19 -24.41
CA ILE A 250 6.40 -17.51 -24.41
C ILE A 250 6.11 -18.20 -23.10
N SER A 251 5.13 -17.71 -22.34
CA SER A 251 4.74 -18.30 -21.06
C SER A 251 3.24 -18.54 -20.97
N LEU A 252 2.86 -19.61 -20.27
CA LEU A 252 1.48 -20.03 -20.05
C LEU A 252 1.32 -20.52 -18.61
N ASP A 253 0.21 -20.20 -17.96
CA ASP A 253 -0.10 -20.75 -16.64
C ASP A 253 -0.93 -22.03 -16.83
N ILE A 254 -0.48 -23.14 -16.25
CA ILE A 254 -1.12 -24.46 -16.37
C ILE A 254 -1.37 -25.05 -14.98
N SER A 255 -2.53 -25.68 -14.80
CA SER A 255 -2.90 -26.42 -13.59
C SER A 255 -3.44 -27.79 -13.99
N ALA A 256 -3.30 -28.77 -13.11
CA ALA A 256 -3.88 -30.10 -13.26
C ALA A 256 -4.52 -30.56 -11.94
N ASP A 257 -5.42 -31.54 -12.02
CA ASP A 257 -6.10 -32.14 -10.86
C ASP A 257 -5.28 -33.26 -10.20
N GLU A 258 -4.09 -33.56 -10.73
CA GLU A 258 -3.14 -34.53 -10.19
C GLU A 258 -1.70 -34.07 -10.46
N ASN A 259 -0.73 -34.63 -9.72
CA ASN A 259 0.69 -34.35 -9.99
C ASN A 259 1.10 -35.01 -11.31
N GLY A 260 1.90 -34.32 -12.10
CA GLY A 260 2.39 -34.83 -13.38
C GLY A 260 3.49 -33.95 -13.95
N THR A 261 3.83 -34.19 -15.20
CA THR A 261 4.80 -33.37 -15.93
C THR A 261 4.16 -32.80 -17.17
N ILE A 262 4.58 -31.59 -17.55
CA ILE A 262 4.20 -30.99 -18.81
C ILE A 262 5.44 -30.50 -19.54
N GLU A 263 5.52 -30.84 -20.81
CA GLU A 263 6.58 -30.42 -21.71
C GLU A 263 6.03 -29.38 -22.67
N ILE A 264 6.76 -28.28 -22.85
CA ILE A 264 6.47 -27.25 -23.84
C ILE A 264 7.70 -27.07 -24.74
N ASP A 265 7.56 -27.37 -26.03
CA ASP A 265 8.61 -27.31 -27.07
C ASP A 265 10.00 -27.85 -26.62
N GLY A 266 10.02 -28.95 -25.84
CA GLY A 266 11.24 -29.61 -25.35
C GLY A 266 11.68 -29.22 -23.92
N GLU A 267 11.01 -28.27 -23.27
CA GLU A 267 11.27 -27.88 -21.87
C GLU A 267 10.24 -28.52 -20.92
N GLU A 268 10.70 -29.28 -19.92
CA GLU A 268 9.86 -30.00 -18.97
C GLU A 268 9.61 -29.21 -17.67
N PHE A 269 8.37 -29.27 -17.17
CA PHE A 269 7.92 -28.63 -15.95
C PHE A 269 7.10 -29.59 -15.07
N ASP A 270 7.38 -29.60 -13.78
CA ASP A 270 6.60 -30.34 -12.80
C ASP A 270 5.27 -29.62 -12.49
N LEU A 271 4.16 -30.36 -12.63
CA LEU A 271 2.83 -29.92 -12.22
C LEU A 271 2.51 -30.49 -10.83
N VAL A 272 2.03 -29.59 -9.97
CA VAL A 272 1.52 -29.94 -8.64
C VAL A 272 0.00 -29.88 -8.67
N GLU A 273 -0.65 -30.88 -8.10
CA GLU A 273 -2.10 -30.99 -7.98
C GLU A 273 -2.72 -29.67 -7.47
N ASN A 274 -3.75 -29.18 -8.19
CA ASN A 274 -4.52 -27.99 -7.88
C ASN A 274 -3.69 -26.69 -7.76
N LYS A 275 -2.47 -26.67 -8.30
CA LYS A 275 -1.60 -25.50 -8.31
C LYS A 275 -1.33 -25.03 -9.74
N TRP A 276 -1.43 -23.72 -9.95
CA TRP A 276 -1.01 -23.09 -11.20
C TRP A 276 0.51 -23.01 -11.25
N THR A 277 1.10 -23.73 -12.20
CA THR A 277 2.52 -23.67 -12.56
C THR A 277 2.66 -22.81 -13.81
N ARG A 278 3.60 -21.86 -13.78
CA ARG A 278 3.96 -21.08 -14.97
C ARG A 278 5.01 -21.86 -15.76
N VAL A 279 4.66 -22.22 -16.99
CA VAL A 279 5.56 -22.87 -17.94
C VAL A 279 6.01 -21.86 -18.98
N TYR A 280 7.21 -22.00 -19.52
CA TYR A 280 7.73 -21.07 -20.51
C TYR A 280 8.81 -21.70 -21.39
N ILE A 281 8.94 -21.15 -22.60
CA ILE A 281 10.03 -21.44 -23.54
C ILE A 281 10.61 -20.14 -24.08
N THR A 282 11.85 -20.19 -24.51
CA THR A 282 12.46 -19.11 -25.29
C THR A 282 12.88 -19.66 -26.65
N LYS A 283 12.41 -19.04 -27.73
CA LYS A 283 12.79 -19.42 -29.10
C LYS A 283 12.96 -18.21 -30.01
N ILE A 284 13.78 -18.41 -31.05
CA ILE A 284 14.02 -17.43 -32.10
C ILE A 284 13.15 -17.80 -33.30
N PHE A 285 12.32 -16.88 -33.77
CA PHE A 285 11.48 -17.12 -34.94
C PHE A 285 12.27 -16.83 -36.22
N PRO A 286 12.44 -17.80 -37.14
CA PRO A 286 13.18 -17.57 -38.38
C PRO A 286 12.45 -16.64 -39.36
N SER A 287 11.13 -16.52 -39.22
CA SER A 287 10.26 -15.51 -39.85
C SER A 287 8.94 -15.46 -39.10
N THR A 288 8.23 -14.33 -39.08
CA THR A 288 6.82 -14.30 -38.66
C THR A 288 5.92 -14.17 -39.88
N ASN A 289 5.06 -15.16 -40.09
CA ASN A 289 4.03 -15.07 -41.12
C ASN A 289 2.67 -14.99 -40.42
N THR A 290 2.39 -13.84 -39.80
CA THR A 290 1.07 -13.51 -39.22
C THR A 290 0.08 -13.22 -40.35
N SER A 291 -0.15 -14.20 -41.23
CA SER A 291 -0.97 -13.99 -42.42
C SER A 291 -2.45 -14.17 -42.10
N ASN A 292 -3.21 -13.12 -42.38
CA ASN A 292 -4.67 -13.10 -42.39
C ASN A 292 -5.18 -14.11 -43.46
N ILE A 293 -5.56 -15.33 -43.08
CA ILE A 293 -6.28 -16.22 -44.01
C ILE A 293 -7.73 -15.72 -44.07
N ARG A 294 -8.02 -14.78 -44.98
CA ARG A 294 -9.41 -14.52 -45.38
C ARG A 294 -9.98 -15.81 -45.94
N VAL A 295 -10.97 -16.38 -45.26
CA VAL A 295 -11.84 -17.39 -45.84
C VAL A 295 -12.50 -16.78 -47.07
N ARG A 296 -11.98 -17.09 -48.26
CA ARG A 296 -12.73 -16.86 -49.49
C ARG A 296 -13.77 -17.98 -49.58
N THR A 297 -15.01 -17.65 -49.25
CA THR A 297 -16.14 -18.51 -49.63
C THR A 297 -16.10 -18.67 -51.14
N LEU A 298 -15.96 -19.90 -51.63
CA LEU A 298 -16.11 -20.22 -53.04
C LEU A 298 -17.31 -21.14 -53.20
N TYR A 299 -18.30 -20.63 -53.94
CA TYR A 299 -19.27 -21.45 -54.63
C TYR A 299 -18.51 -22.40 -55.55
N SER A 300 -18.68 -23.71 -55.31
CA SER A 300 -18.38 -24.85 -56.21
C SER A 300 -17.41 -25.89 -55.64
N LYS A 301 -17.84 -27.14 -55.77
CA LYS A 301 -17.22 -28.38 -55.32
C LYS A 301 -15.86 -28.62 -55.98
N GLY A 302 -14.86 -29.05 -55.19
CA GLY A 302 -13.81 -29.93 -55.70
C GLY A 302 -12.34 -29.53 -55.55
N HIS A 303 -11.96 -28.58 -54.69
CA HIS A 303 -10.54 -28.34 -54.40
C HIS A 303 -10.29 -28.06 -52.91
N SER A 304 -9.53 -28.93 -52.23
CA SER A 304 -8.81 -28.55 -51.02
C SER A 304 -7.58 -27.74 -51.43
N ARG A 305 -7.30 -26.65 -50.70
CA ARG A 305 -5.99 -26.01 -50.72
C ARG A 305 -5.38 -26.19 -49.35
N ASP A 306 -4.10 -26.55 -49.33
CA ASP A 306 -3.34 -26.70 -48.09
C ASP A 306 -3.35 -25.38 -47.32
N ILE A 307 -3.71 -25.46 -46.04
CA ILE A 307 -3.53 -24.37 -45.10
C ILE A 307 -2.02 -24.26 -44.89
N VAL A 308 -1.41 -23.20 -45.42
CA VAL A 308 -0.04 -22.86 -45.04
C VAL A 308 -0.12 -22.31 -43.62
N TYR A 309 0.10 -23.18 -42.64
CA TYR A 309 0.28 -22.76 -41.25
C TYR A 309 1.53 -21.87 -41.20
N GLY A 310 1.40 -20.66 -40.65
CA GLY A 310 2.58 -19.90 -40.26
C GLY A 310 3.36 -20.66 -39.17
N ASN A 311 4.53 -20.17 -38.79
CA ASN A 311 5.28 -20.78 -37.68
C ASN A 311 4.42 -20.81 -36.41
N ASN A 312 4.40 -21.94 -35.69
CA ASN A 312 3.60 -22.07 -34.48
C ASN A 312 4.22 -21.24 -33.35
N LEU A 313 3.36 -20.62 -32.55
CA LEU A 313 3.76 -19.99 -31.30
C LEU A 313 4.23 -21.07 -30.31
N ILE A 314 3.47 -22.16 -30.18
CA ILE A 314 3.83 -23.35 -29.41
C ILE A 314 3.71 -24.54 -30.36
N ASP A 315 4.80 -25.28 -30.56
CA ASP A 315 4.85 -26.43 -31.46
C ASP A 315 4.25 -27.68 -30.81
N ASN A 316 4.60 -27.95 -29.54
CA ASN A 316 4.10 -29.06 -28.75
C ASN A 316 3.98 -28.65 -27.27
N LEU A 317 2.78 -28.71 -26.74
CA LEU A 317 2.49 -28.71 -25.31
C LEU A 317 1.94 -30.09 -24.94
N THR A 318 2.78 -30.92 -24.34
CA THR A 318 2.54 -32.36 -24.14
C THR A 318 2.53 -32.77 -22.68
N THR A 319 1.59 -33.63 -22.31
CA THR A 319 1.51 -34.24 -20.99
C THR A 319 0.83 -35.61 -21.08
N ASP A 320 1.17 -36.53 -20.20
CA ASP A 320 0.50 -37.82 -20.03
C ASP A 320 -0.85 -37.69 -19.30
N LEU A 321 -1.10 -36.55 -18.66
CA LEU A 321 -2.34 -36.23 -17.98
C LEU A 321 -3.51 -36.13 -18.96
N ASN A 322 -4.69 -36.56 -18.52
CA ASN A 322 -5.92 -36.51 -19.32
C ASN A 322 -6.74 -35.24 -19.09
N LEU A 323 -6.37 -34.39 -18.13
CA LEU A 323 -7.07 -33.17 -17.78
C LEU A 323 -6.09 -32.09 -17.33
N ILE A 324 -6.07 -30.98 -18.08
CA ILE A 324 -5.34 -29.77 -17.69
C ILE A 324 -6.23 -28.54 -17.85
N TYR A 325 -5.85 -27.49 -17.12
CA TYR A 325 -6.40 -26.16 -17.24
C TYR A 325 -5.29 -25.22 -17.64
N TYR A 326 -5.53 -24.33 -18.60
CA TYR A 326 -4.53 -23.33 -18.98
C TYR A 326 -5.13 -21.93 -19.10
N ARG A 327 -4.32 -20.92 -18.85
CA ARG A 327 -4.68 -19.49 -18.96
C ARG A 327 -3.45 -18.59 -19.10
N ASN A 328 -3.68 -17.31 -19.32
CA ASN A 328 -2.67 -16.26 -19.30
C ASN A 328 -1.49 -16.51 -20.26
N LEU A 329 -1.78 -16.72 -21.54
CA LEU A 329 -0.72 -16.77 -22.55
C LEU A 329 -0.05 -15.39 -22.66
N GLN A 330 1.27 -15.33 -22.47
CA GLN A 330 2.08 -14.13 -22.62
C GLN A 330 3.24 -14.38 -23.58
N VAL A 331 3.49 -13.42 -24.48
CA VAL A 331 4.59 -13.44 -25.45
C VAL A 331 5.39 -12.15 -25.27
N GLN A 332 6.69 -12.28 -25.00
CA GLN A 332 7.54 -11.17 -24.59
C GLN A 332 8.93 -11.25 -25.24
N LYS A 333 9.55 -10.11 -25.56
CA LYS A 333 10.96 -10.07 -25.98
C LYS A 333 11.88 -10.34 -24.79
N GLY A 334 12.95 -11.10 -24.99
CA GLY A 334 13.94 -11.43 -23.95
C GLY A 334 13.91 -12.90 -23.53
N LYS A 335 14.64 -13.23 -22.45
CA LYS A 335 14.89 -14.60 -21.98
C LYS A 335 14.16 -15.02 -20.70
N ILE A 336 13.52 -14.06 -20.01
CA ILE A 336 12.92 -14.28 -18.69
C ILE A 336 11.44 -13.89 -18.74
N PRO A 337 10.52 -14.80 -18.36
CA PRO A 337 9.11 -14.45 -18.28
C PRO A 337 8.88 -13.44 -17.16
N THR A 338 8.24 -12.31 -17.47
CA THR A 338 7.87 -11.32 -16.44
C THR A 338 6.61 -11.75 -15.69
N VAL A 339 6.43 -11.24 -14.47
CA VAL A 339 5.21 -11.47 -13.68
C VAL A 339 4.00 -10.85 -14.38
N HIS A 340 2.88 -11.58 -14.42
CA HIS A 340 1.64 -11.05 -14.95
C HIS A 340 1.19 -9.81 -14.16
N THR A 341 1.17 -8.66 -14.84
CA THR A 341 0.63 -7.40 -14.31
C THR A 341 -0.60 -7.05 -15.14
N LEU A 342 -1.71 -6.70 -14.46
CA LEU A 342 -2.95 -6.30 -15.12
C LEU A 342 -2.71 -5.04 -15.95
N THR A 343 -3.19 -5.01 -17.19
CA THR A 343 -3.19 -3.81 -18.03
C THR A 343 -4.10 -2.73 -17.42
N PRO A 344 -3.89 -1.43 -17.72
CA PRO A 344 -4.80 -0.36 -17.28
C PRO A 344 -6.26 -0.61 -17.66
N GLU A 345 -6.53 -1.15 -18.86
CA GLU A 345 -7.88 -1.53 -19.30
C GLU A 345 -8.47 -2.67 -18.44
N GLU A 346 -7.64 -3.64 -18.02
CA GLU A 346 -8.05 -4.72 -17.12
C GLU A 346 -8.24 -4.24 -15.66
N ILE A 347 -7.53 -3.19 -15.23
CA ILE A 347 -7.77 -2.50 -13.95
C ILE A 347 -9.13 -1.79 -14.01
N GLU A 348 -9.45 -1.14 -15.11
CA GLU A 348 -10.76 -0.50 -15.32
C GLU A 348 -11.91 -1.53 -15.40
N GLU A 349 -11.70 -2.67 -16.08
CA GLU A 349 -12.70 -3.74 -16.15
C GLU A 349 -12.90 -4.43 -14.78
N TYR A 350 -11.82 -4.67 -14.02
CA TYR A 350 -11.85 -5.20 -12.64
C TYR A 350 -12.61 -4.28 -11.68
N ASN A 351 -12.49 -2.96 -11.85
CA ASN A 351 -13.21 -1.98 -11.04
C ASN A 351 -14.71 -1.90 -11.35
N SER A 352 -15.14 -2.36 -12.54
CA SER A 352 -16.51 -2.10 -13.02
C SER A 352 -17.55 -3.19 -12.71
N ARG A 353 -17.19 -4.48 -12.65
CA ARG A 353 -18.21 -5.55 -12.72
C ARG A 353 -18.68 -6.14 -11.39
N ASN A 354 -17.83 -6.29 -10.39
CA ASN A 354 -18.21 -6.87 -9.09
C ASN A 354 -17.22 -6.45 -7.99
N ARG A 355 -17.42 -5.29 -7.36
CA ARG A 355 -16.54 -4.81 -6.29
C ARG A 355 -17.32 -4.46 -5.04
N SER A 356 -16.82 -4.96 -3.91
CA SER A 356 -17.13 -4.45 -2.57
C SER A 356 -15.99 -3.55 -2.12
N GLU A 357 -16.32 -2.38 -1.59
CA GLU A 357 -15.37 -1.40 -1.09
C GLU A 357 -15.75 -0.98 0.31
N ILE A 358 -14.74 -0.82 1.16
CA ILE A 358 -14.86 -0.16 2.45
C ILE A 358 -13.84 0.98 2.46
N LYS A 359 -14.32 2.22 2.60
CA LYS A 359 -13.48 3.42 2.79
C LYS A 359 -13.71 3.97 4.18
N GLN A 360 -12.63 4.22 4.90
CA GLN A 360 -12.64 4.94 6.17
C GLN A 360 -11.79 6.19 6.02
N LEU A 361 -12.43 7.35 6.19
CA LEU A 361 -11.80 8.65 6.22
C LEU A 361 -11.95 9.24 7.63
N VAL A 362 -11.42 10.45 7.82
CA VAL A 362 -11.48 11.14 9.12
C VAL A 362 -12.92 11.48 9.54
N ASP A 363 -13.78 11.72 8.56
CA ASP A 363 -15.14 12.24 8.71
C ASP A 363 -16.22 11.27 8.19
N SER A 364 -15.83 10.14 7.58
CA SER A 364 -16.77 9.24 6.93
C SER A 364 -16.34 7.78 6.94
N ILE A 365 -17.33 6.90 7.00
CA ILE A 365 -17.20 5.47 6.72
C ILE A 365 -18.18 5.13 5.60
N SER A 366 -17.67 4.62 4.48
CA SER A 366 -18.48 4.25 3.31
C SER A 366 -18.26 2.79 2.95
N LEU A 367 -19.36 2.05 2.78
CA LEU A 367 -19.39 0.70 2.24
C LEU A 367 -20.14 0.73 0.92
N MET A 368 -19.55 0.19 -0.13
CA MET A 368 -20.15 0.18 -1.46
C MET A 368 -20.04 -1.20 -2.08
N VAL A 369 -21.11 -1.71 -2.67
CA VAL A 369 -21.13 -2.96 -3.44
C VAL A 369 -21.73 -2.67 -4.81
N ARG A 370 -21.02 -3.10 -5.86
CA ARG A 370 -21.46 -2.98 -7.27
C ARG A 370 -21.60 -4.36 -7.89
N LYS A 371 -22.68 -4.58 -8.64
CA LYS A 371 -22.85 -5.74 -9.53
C LYS A 371 -23.68 -5.32 -10.74
N ASP A 372 -23.06 -5.26 -11.91
CA ASP A 372 -23.68 -4.76 -13.15
C ASP A 372 -24.30 -3.35 -12.94
N GLU A 373 -25.61 -3.18 -13.17
CA GLU A 373 -26.35 -1.93 -12.93
C GLU A 373 -26.78 -1.75 -11.46
N MET A 374 -26.62 -2.78 -10.63
CA MET A 374 -27.02 -2.75 -9.22
C MET A 374 -25.91 -2.18 -8.35
N MET A 375 -26.31 -1.25 -7.51
CA MET A 375 -25.47 -0.50 -6.61
C MET A 375 -26.10 -0.50 -5.22
N SER A 376 -25.31 -0.86 -4.22
CA SER A 376 -25.67 -0.67 -2.81
C SER A 376 -24.58 0.15 -2.14
N GLU A 377 -24.99 1.15 -1.38
CA GLU A 377 -24.10 2.08 -0.70
C GLU A 377 -24.63 2.34 0.71
N LEU A 378 -23.73 2.33 1.68
CA LEU A 378 -23.97 2.77 3.05
C LEU A 378 -22.89 3.77 3.40
N THR A 379 -23.28 4.99 3.75
CA THR A 379 -22.37 6.06 4.13
C THR A 379 -22.77 6.59 5.51
N MET A 380 -21.80 6.66 6.41
CA MET A 380 -21.91 7.23 7.75
C MET A 380 -21.02 8.45 7.85
N LEU A 381 -21.62 9.60 8.13
CA LEU A 381 -21.01 10.88 8.46
C LEU A 381 -21.27 11.18 9.95
N SER A 382 -20.68 12.26 10.47
CA SER A 382 -20.93 12.68 11.86
C SER A 382 -22.37 13.10 12.14
N ASP A 383 -23.08 13.54 11.10
CA ASP A 383 -24.39 14.18 11.14
C ASP A 383 -25.41 13.50 10.21
N GLU A 384 -25.02 12.43 9.50
CA GLU A 384 -25.90 11.75 8.56
C GLU A 384 -25.56 10.27 8.43
N ILE A 385 -26.57 9.42 8.37
CA ILE A 385 -26.45 8.02 7.93
C ILE A 385 -27.34 7.85 6.70
N SER A 386 -26.73 7.49 5.57
CA SER A 386 -27.42 7.29 4.30
C SER A 386 -27.20 5.87 3.79
N SER A 387 -28.29 5.19 3.46
CA SER A 387 -28.30 3.88 2.84
C SER A 387 -29.07 3.96 1.52
N LYS A 388 -28.43 3.54 0.44
CA LYS A 388 -28.98 3.65 -0.91
C LYS A 388 -28.79 2.35 -1.67
N VAL A 389 -29.86 1.86 -2.27
CA VAL A 389 -29.81 0.81 -3.28
C VAL A 389 -30.37 1.38 -4.58
N SER A 390 -29.64 1.23 -5.68
CA SER A 390 -30.11 1.65 -7.00
C SER A 390 -29.85 0.60 -8.07
N GLN A 391 -30.79 0.47 -9.01
CA GLN A 391 -30.65 -0.30 -10.24
C GLN A 391 -31.14 0.57 -11.39
N GLY A 392 -30.21 1.06 -12.22
CA GLY A 392 -30.54 2.03 -13.26
C GLY A 392 -31.20 3.30 -12.67
N GLN A 393 -32.48 3.53 -12.97
CA GLN A 393 -33.26 4.68 -12.49
C GLN A 393 -34.04 4.42 -11.20
N VAL A 394 -34.19 3.17 -10.78
CA VAL A 394 -34.94 2.82 -9.56
C VAL A 394 -34.01 3.00 -8.36
N ILE A 395 -34.45 3.79 -7.38
CA ILE A 395 -33.67 4.12 -6.19
C ILE A 395 -34.53 3.84 -4.95
N SER A 396 -33.97 3.11 -4.00
CA SER A 396 -34.46 3.01 -2.62
C SER A 396 -33.42 3.66 -1.71
N GLU A 397 -33.82 4.71 -1.00
CA GLU A 397 -32.91 5.47 -0.14
C GLU A 397 -33.54 5.65 1.26
N ILE A 398 -32.73 5.42 2.29
CA ILE A 398 -33.02 5.78 3.68
C ILE A 398 -31.95 6.78 4.10
N ASN A 399 -32.38 7.97 4.51
CA ASN A 399 -31.50 9.02 5.00
C ASN A 399 -31.93 9.42 6.42
N GLN A 400 -31.01 9.34 7.36
CA GLN A 400 -31.23 9.68 8.76
C GLN A 400 -30.29 10.82 9.17
N THR A 401 -30.89 11.92 9.60
CA THR A 401 -30.20 13.06 10.24
C THR A 401 -30.69 13.19 11.69
N PRO A 402 -30.10 14.09 12.50
CA PRO A 402 -30.62 14.40 13.83
C PRO A 402 -32.07 14.89 13.85
N GLU A 403 -32.57 15.47 12.76
CA GLU A 403 -33.89 16.09 12.65
C GLU A 403 -34.95 15.17 12.03
N GLN A 404 -34.56 14.31 11.09
CA GLN A 404 -35.52 13.54 10.29
C GLN A 404 -34.96 12.19 9.82
N VAL A 405 -35.86 11.21 9.69
CA VAL A 405 -35.66 10.02 8.86
C VAL A 405 -36.49 10.14 7.59
N ARG A 406 -35.85 10.18 6.41
CA ARG A 406 -36.49 10.20 5.10
C ARG A 406 -36.35 8.83 4.44
N ILE A 407 -37.46 8.24 4.02
CA ILE A 407 -37.49 7.00 3.23
C ILE A 407 -38.07 7.33 1.85
N SER A 408 -37.28 7.09 0.80
CA SER A 408 -37.66 7.34 -0.58
C SER A 408 -37.57 6.04 -1.38
N ALA A 409 -38.71 5.42 -1.62
CA ALA A 409 -38.82 4.19 -2.40
C ALA A 409 -40.22 4.06 -3.01
N ASP A 410 -40.34 3.35 -4.13
CA ASP A 410 -41.64 3.10 -4.78
C ASP A 410 -42.61 2.29 -3.91
N LYS A 411 -42.07 1.41 -3.06
CA LYS A 411 -42.84 0.53 -2.17
C LYS A 411 -42.17 0.47 -0.80
N ILE A 412 -42.97 0.75 0.23
CA ILE A 412 -42.58 0.62 1.63
C ILE A 412 -43.61 -0.30 2.30
N LYS A 413 -43.16 -1.44 2.82
CA LYS A 413 -43.99 -2.35 3.60
C LYS A 413 -43.67 -2.14 5.08
N LEU A 414 -44.70 -1.84 5.87
CA LEU A 414 -44.62 -1.75 7.33
C LEU A 414 -45.44 -2.91 7.90
N GLU A 415 -44.83 -3.76 8.72
CA GLU A 415 -45.48 -4.91 9.35
C GLU A 415 -45.59 -4.69 10.86
N GLY A 416 -46.73 -5.07 11.44
CA GLY A 416 -47.05 -4.82 12.86
C GLY A 416 -47.77 -3.48 13.09
N ALA A 417 -47.95 -3.12 14.37
CA ALA A 417 -48.60 -1.87 14.74
C ALA A 417 -47.73 -0.65 14.39
N VAL A 418 -48.18 0.15 13.42
CA VAL A 418 -47.52 1.40 13.03
C VAL A 418 -48.19 2.55 13.77
N THR A 419 -47.46 3.32 14.56
CA THR A 419 -47.99 4.52 15.25
C THR A 419 -47.20 5.76 14.86
N ALA A 420 -47.90 6.85 14.57
CA ALA A 420 -47.32 8.17 14.39
C ALA A 420 -47.87 9.11 15.47
N ASN A 421 -47.00 9.46 16.43
CA ASN A 421 -47.28 10.40 17.53
C ASN A 421 -48.59 10.12 18.30
N ASP A 422 -48.97 8.86 18.48
CA ASP A 422 -50.25 8.43 19.08
C ASP A 422 -51.54 8.96 18.42
N ASN A 423 -51.41 9.62 17.26
CA ASN A 423 -52.50 10.27 16.55
C ASN A 423 -52.96 9.48 15.33
N PHE A 424 -52.08 8.70 14.72
CA PHE A 424 -52.39 7.82 13.60
C PHE A 424 -51.83 6.42 13.88
N LYS A 425 -52.67 5.41 13.82
CA LYS A 425 -52.29 4.01 14.04
C LYS A 425 -52.89 3.09 13.00
N ILE A 426 -52.07 2.21 12.44
CA ILE A 426 -52.52 1.08 11.61
C ILE A 426 -52.42 -0.18 12.46
N LEU A 427 -53.55 -0.87 12.67
CA LEU A 427 -53.62 -2.11 13.41
C LEU A 427 -53.26 -3.32 12.53
N GLU A 428 -52.94 -4.45 13.16
CA GLU A 428 -52.60 -5.69 12.44
C GLU A 428 -53.76 -6.22 11.58
N ASP A 429 -55.00 -5.88 11.91
CA ASP A 429 -56.20 -6.21 11.13
C ASP A 429 -56.43 -5.26 9.93
N GLY A 430 -55.52 -4.30 9.72
CA GLY A 430 -55.56 -3.30 8.66
C GLY A 430 -56.47 -2.10 8.94
N SER A 431 -57.14 -2.04 10.08
CA SER A 431 -57.93 -0.87 10.46
C SER A 431 -57.05 0.31 10.85
N ILE A 432 -57.62 1.52 10.73
CA ILE A 432 -56.93 2.79 10.95
C ILE A 432 -57.62 3.54 12.10
N GLU A 433 -56.86 3.88 13.14
CA GLU A 433 -57.26 4.81 14.19
C GLU A 433 -56.59 6.16 13.94
N ALA A 434 -57.39 7.20 13.66
CA ALA A 434 -56.88 8.55 13.43
C ALA A 434 -57.60 9.58 14.32
N LYS A 435 -56.84 10.36 15.10
CA LYS A 435 -57.37 11.47 15.91
C LYS A 435 -57.40 12.76 15.08
N ASN A 436 -58.52 13.49 15.12
CA ASN A 436 -58.71 14.76 14.42
C ASN A 436 -58.47 14.67 12.90
N ALA A 437 -58.91 13.59 12.26
CA ALA A 437 -58.77 13.43 10.80
C ALA A 437 -59.62 14.47 10.05
N ASP A 438 -58.97 15.34 9.27
CA ASP A 438 -59.61 16.18 8.26
C ASP A 438 -59.41 15.53 6.88
N ILE A 439 -60.51 15.02 6.29
CA ILE A 439 -60.48 14.27 5.04
C ILE A 439 -61.13 15.11 3.94
N THR A 440 -60.30 15.79 3.16
CA THR A 440 -60.73 16.47 1.95
C THR A 440 -60.80 15.48 0.78
N GLY A 441 -61.94 15.38 0.10
CA GLY A 441 -62.13 14.50 -1.05
C GLY A 441 -63.34 13.55 -0.92
N LYS A 442 -63.42 12.55 -1.81
CA LYS A 442 -64.50 11.55 -1.78
C LYS A 442 -64.20 10.46 -0.77
N MET A 443 -65.06 10.30 0.23
CA MET A 443 -65.09 9.11 1.09
C MET A 443 -66.06 8.06 0.50
N THR A 444 -65.60 6.82 0.34
CA THR A 444 -66.46 5.69 -0.09
C THR A 444 -66.51 4.66 1.03
N ALA A 445 -67.62 4.63 1.78
CA ALA A 445 -67.86 3.65 2.82
C ALA A 445 -69.05 2.77 2.41
N THR A 446 -68.91 1.45 2.54
CA THR A 446 -69.98 0.47 2.26
C THR A 446 -70.75 0.07 3.53
N SER A 447 -70.16 0.32 4.70
CA SER A 447 -70.73 0.09 6.03
C SER A 447 -70.03 0.98 7.07
N GLY A 448 -70.51 0.99 8.32
CA GLY A 448 -69.91 1.73 9.43
C GLY A 448 -70.73 2.96 9.84
N ALA A 449 -70.10 3.95 10.48
CA ALA A 449 -70.77 5.17 10.89
C ALA A 449 -69.91 6.43 10.62
N ILE A 450 -70.55 7.52 10.17
CA ILE A 450 -69.92 8.84 9.97
C ILE A 450 -70.79 9.90 10.65
N GLY A 451 -70.22 10.68 11.56
CA GLY A 451 -70.92 11.82 12.19
C GLY A 451 -72.23 11.43 12.89
N GLY A 452 -72.31 10.21 13.46
CA GLY A 452 -73.52 9.69 14.10
C GLY A 452 -74.57 9.09 13.16
N PHE A 453 -74.30 9.01 11.85
CA PHE A 453 -75.11 8.27 10.88
C PHE A 453 -74.47 6.91 10.58
N ASN A 454 -75.24 5.84 10.72
CA ASN A 454 -74.88 4.51 10.23
C ASN A 454 -75.03 4.45 8.71
N ILE A 455 -74.08 3.80 8.07
CA ILE A 455 -73.98 3.57 6.63
C ILE A 455 -74.36 2.13 6.35
N GLY A 456 -75.29 1.94 5.44
CA GLY A 456 -75.72 0.64 4.93
C GLY A 456 -76.56 0.83 3.67
N SER A 457 -77.66 0.06 3.53
CA SER A 457 -78.62 0.26 2.42
C SER A 457 -79.34 1.63 2.46
N ARG A 458 -79.24 2.32 3.59
CA ARG A 458 -79.77 3.66 3.90
C ARG A 458 -78.83 4.33 4.90
N LEU A 459 -78.87 5.66 4.98
CA LEU A 459 -78.23 6.41 6.07
C LEU A 459 -79.23 6.51 7.22
N THR A 460 -78.87 6.05 8.42
CA THR A 460 -79.75 6.15 9.60
C THR A 460 -79.04 6.76 10.80
N SER A 461 -79.76 7.51 11.62
CA SER A 461 -79.30 7.91 12.94
C SER A 461 -80.41 7.70 13.97
N GLY A 462 -80.04 7.37 15.20
CA GLY A 462 -80.99 7.07 16.30
C GLY A 462 -81.80 5.78 16.10
N SER A 463 -82.81 5.61 16.96
CA SER A 463 -83.74 4.47 16.95
C SER A 463 -85.12 4.89 17.47
N GLY A 464 -86.15 4.08 17.16
CA GLY A 464 -87.52 4.34 17.61
C GLY A 464 -88.04 5.72 17.20
N SER A 465 -88.68 6.44 18.13
CA SER A 465 -89.21 7.79 17.90
C SER A 465 -88.14 8.88 17.72
N ASN A 466 -86.86 8.54 17.90
CA ASN A 466 -85.74 9.47 17.74
C ASN A 466 -84.92 9.17 16.48
N SER A 467 -85.45 8.33 15.58
CA SER A 467 -84.76 7.96 14.35
C SER A 467 -84.88 9.04 13.27
N ILE A 468 -83.87 9.13 12.43
CA ILE A 468 -83.94 9.73 11.09
C ILE A 468 -83.34 8.74 10.10
N SER A 469 -83.90 8.70 8.90
CA SER A 469 -83.41 7.81 7.86
C SER A 469 -83.55 8.42 6.47
N ILE A 470 -82.56 8.17 5.62
CA ILE A 470 -82.50 8.60 4.22
C ILE A 470 -82.20 7.36 3.37
N SER A 471 -83.08 7.02 2.44
CA SER A 471 -82.94 5.86 1.58
C SER A 471 -83.17 6.20 0.11
N GLY A 472 -82.20 5.84 -0.73
CA GLY A 472 -82.34 5.85 -2.19
C GLY A 472 -82.82 4.51 -2.76
N SER A 473 -82.94 3.46 -1.93
CA SER A 473 -83.14 2.07 -2.36
C SER A 473 -84.50 1.48 -1.98
N ASP A 474 -85.20 2.07 -1.02
CA ASP A 474 -86.47 1.53 -0.52
C ASP A 474 -87.64 1.90 -1.44
N THR A 475 -88.54 0.93 -1.68
CA THR A 475 -89.84 1.13 -2.34
C THR A 475 -90.81 1.92 -1.46
N ALA A 476 -90.52 2.01 -0.16
CA ALA A 476 -91.38 2.63 0.82
C ALA A 476 -91.18 4.16 0.92
N GLY A 477 -89.95 4.69 1.08
CA GLY A 477 -89.71 6.09 1.42
C GLY A 477 -88.35 6.67 1.04
N PHE A 478 -88.27 8.01 0.92
CA PHE A 478 -87.02 8.73 0.62
C PHE A 478 -86.35 9.29 1.87
N ILE A 479 -87.10 10.03 2.71
CA ILE A 479 -86.64 10.52 4.02
C ILE A 479 -87.77 10.31 5.04
N TRP A 480 -87.47 9.82 6.24
CA TRP A 480 -88.45 9.74 7.32
C TRP A 480 -87.80 9.91 8.70
N ALA A 481 -88.62 10.34 9.67
CA ALA A 481 -88.18 10.55 11.04
C ALA A 481 -89.25 10.15 12.08
N GLY A 482 -88.77 9.76 13.25
CA GLY A 482 -89.57 9.44 14.42
C GLY A 482 -90.30 8.10 14.37
N GLY A 483 -89.65 7.08 13.78
CA GLY A 483 -90.17 5.72 13.70
C GLY A 483 -89.58 4.95 12.52
N ASP A 484 -90.15 3.77 12.27
CA ASP A 484 -89.97 3.07 11.00
C ASP A 484 -90.88 3.69 9.94
N TRP A 485 -90.70 3.34 8.66
CA TRP A 485 -91.47 3.91 7.56
C TRP A 485 -92.99 3.95 7.82
N ASN A 486 -93.57 2.88 8.37
CA ASN A 486 -95.01 2.81 8.59
C ASN A 486 -95.48 3.61 9.81
N SER A 487 -94.59 3.86 10.78
CA SER A 487 -94.91 4.53 12.05
C SER A 487 -94.31 5.94 12.18
N ALA A 488 -93.49 6.37 11.23
CA ALA A 488 -92.81 7.65 11.24
C ALA A 488 -93.82 8.81 11.23
N VAL A 489 -93.61 9.76 12.13
CA VAL A 489 -94.42 10.98 12.28
C VAL A 489 -94.13 12.00 11.17
N PHE A 490 -93.01 11.86 10.48
CA PHE A 490 -92.65 12.65 9.31
C PHE A 490 -92.14 11.74 8.18
N ARG A 491 -92.68 11.88 6.98
CA ARG A 491 -92.32 11.09 5.79
C ARG A 491 -92.31 11.94 4.54
N LEU A 492 -91.21 11.82 3.78
CA LEU A 492 -91.09 12.31 2.41
C LEU A 492 -91.11 11.11 1.45
N HIS A 493 -92.14 11.05 0.62
CA HIS A 493 -92.26 10.07 -0.45
C HIS A 493 -91.44 10.48 -1.67
N ARG A 494 -91.06 9.51 -2.51
CA ARG A 494 -90.37 9.74 -3.80
C ARG A 494 -91.15 10.64 -4.76
N SER A 495 -92.48 10.68 -4.65
CA SER A 495 -93.34 11.55 -5.45
C SER A 495 -93.31 13.02 -5.01
N GLY A 496 -92.57 13.35 -3.95
CA GLY A 496 -92.56 14.68 -3.34
C GLY A 496 -93.70 14.91 -2.32
N ARG A 497 -94.59 13.94 -2.10
CA ARG A 497 -95.61 14.03 -1.03
C ARG A 497 -94.94 14.03 0.33
N ILE A 498 -95.37 14.95 1.20
CA ILE A 498 -94.97 15.01 2.61
C ILE A 498 -96.16 14.59 3.48
N GLU A 499 -95.91 13.72 4.44
CA GLU A 499 -96.84 13.39 5.51
C GLU A 499 -96.23 13.75 6.85
N ALA A 500 -96.93 14.55 7.65
CA ALA A 500 -96.49 14.96 8.96
C ALA A 500 -97.67 14.96 9.94
N THR A 501 -97.49 14.37 11.12
CA THR A 501 -98.47 14.46 12.21
C THR A 501 -98.14 15.63 13.13
N ASN A 502 -99.17 16.34 13.58
CA ASN A 502 -99.04 17.51 14.45
C ASN A 502 -98.09 18.61 13.91
N ALA A 503 -98.11 18.83 12.59
CA ALA A 503 -97.28 19.84 11.97
C ALA A 503 -97.68 21.26 12.44
N ASN A 504 -96.73 21.99 13.04
CA ASN A 504 -96.86 23.40 13.34
C ASN A 504 -96.04 24.21 12.32
N ILE A 505 -96.71 24.93 11.42
CA ILE A 505 -96.06 25.67 10.33
C ILE A 505 -96.12 27.17 10.64
N SER A 506 -94.96 27.75 10.96
CA SER A 506 -94.80 29.20 11.10
C SER A 506 -94.39 29.78 9.74
N GLY A 507 -95.35 30.32 8.98
CA GLY A 507 -95.07 30.88 7.66
C GLY A 507 -96.29 30.84 6.72
N THR A 508 -96.02 31.10 5.44
CA THR A 508 -97.05 31.01 4.38
C THR A 508 -97.08 29.60 3.81
N VAL A 509 -98.27 29.02 3.66
CA VAL A 509 -98.50 27.81 2.87
C VAL A 509 -99.15 28.21 1.55
N THR A 510 -98.41 28.09 0.45
CA THR A 510 -98.94 28.31 -0.90
C THR A 510 -99.28 26.97 -1.52
N SER A 511 -100.52 26.82 -1.97
CA SER A 511 -100.98 25.63 -2.67
C SER A 511 -101.90 26.03 -3.82
N GLN A 512 -101.84 25.30 -4.93
CA GLN A 512 -102.78 25.49 -6.04
C GLN A 512 -104.19 25.03 -5.63
N ASN A 513 -104.23 23.90 -4.93
CA ASN A 513 -105.44 23.33 -4.34
C ASN A 513 -105.13 22.96 -2.89
N ALA A 514 -105.89 23.51 -1.94
CA ALA A 514 -105.86 23.11 -0.54
C ALA A 514 -107.18 22.42 -0.19
N ASP A 515 -107.11 21.19 0.30
CA ASP A 515 -108.21 20.58 1.04
C ASP A 515 -107.89 20.67 2.53
N ILE A 516 -108.67 21.47 3.27
CA ILE A 516 -108.49 21.71 4.69
C ILE A 516 -109.75 21.25 5.41
N SER A 517 -109.63 20.14 6.13
CA SER A 517 -110.68 19.64 7.01
C SER A 517 -110.39 20.07 8.46
N GLY A 518 -111.46 20.39 9.20
CA GLY A 518 -111.39 20.88 10.59
C GLY A 518 -111.58 22.39 10.73
N LYS A 519 -111.15 22.95 11.87
CA LYS A 519 -111.31 24.38 12.19
C LYS A 519 -110.19 25.20 11.56
N VAL A 520 -110.55 26.14 10.68
CA VAL A 520 -109.65 27.18 10.17
C VAL A 520 -109.83 28.45 10.98
N THR A 521 -108.74 29.00 11.52
CA THR A 521 -108.74 30.30 12.21
C THR A 521 -107.75 31.22 11.49
N ALA A 522 -108.26 32.32 10.94
CA ALA A 522 -107.44 33.36 10.34
C ALA A 522 -107.78 34.68 11.04
N THR A 523 -106.75 35.39 11.52
CA THR A 523 -106.91 36.63 12.29
C THR A 523 -106.90 37.89 11.41
N SER A 524 -106.46 37.76 10.17
CA SER A 524 -106.46 38.81 9.13
C SER A 524 -106.23 38.17 7.74
N GLY A 525 -106.49 38.90 6.65
CA GLY A 525 -106.25 38.45 5.27
C GLY A 525 -107.52 38.19 4.46
N LYS A 526 -107.42 37.35 3.41
CA LYS A 526 -108.55 36.95 2.55
C LYS A 526 -108.77 35.43 2.56
N ILE A 527 -110.02 34.98 2.65
CA ILE A 527 -110.42 33.57 2.45
C ILE A 527 -111.50 33.52 1.37
N GLY A 528 -111.29 32.73 0.31
CA GLY A 528 -112.29 32.55 -0.75
C GLY A 528 -112.74 33.84 -1.44
N GLY A 529 -111.89 34.88 -1.47
CA GLY A 529 -112.20 36.20 -2.00
C GLY A 529 -112.77 37.21 -0.98
N TYR A 530 -113.16 36.78 0.22
CA TYR A 530 -113.72 37.63 1.28
C TYR A 530 -112.60 38.24 2.14
N ASN A 531 -112.74 39.51 2.53
CA ASN A 531 -111.83 40.12 3.50
C ASN A 531 -112.21 39.69 4.92
N ILE A 532 -111.21 39.38 5.75
CA ILE A 532 -111.39 39.10 7.17
C ILE A 532 -111.25 40.41 7.93
N SER A 533 -112.32 40.83 8.62
CA SER A 533 -112.33 42.01 9.49
C SER A 533 -112.97 41.68 10.84
N GLY A 534 -112.16 41.59 11.89
CA GLY A 534 -112.60 41.11 13.20
C GLY A 534 -113.10 39.66 13.13
N ASN A 535 -114.30 39.40 13.65
CA ASN A 535 -114.94 38.07 13.66
C ASN A 535 -115.86 37.81 12.45
N ASN A 536 -115.85 38.68 11.44
CA ASN A 536 -116.78 38.63 10.31
C ASN A 536 -116.05 38.39 8.97
N LEU A 537 -116.69 37.61 8.08
CA LEU A 537 -116.34 37.56 6.65
C LEU A 537 -117.13 38.66 5.92
N VAL A 538 -116.44 39.59 5.28
CA VAL A 538 -117.06 40.67 4.49
C VAL A 538 -116.84 40.35 3.01
N GLY A 539 -117.94 40.15 2.27
CA GLY A 539 -117.91 39.89 0.83
C GLY A 539 -117.30 41.05 0.05
N ASN A 540 -116.64 40.73 -1.07
CA ASN A 540 -116.34 41.74 -2.08
C ASN A 540 -117.57 42.02 -2.93
#